data_AF-A0A7W0Y6S3-F1
#
_entry.id   AF-A0A7W0Y6S3-F1
#
_cell.length_a   1.000
_cell.length_b   1.000
_cell.length_c   1.000
_cell.angle_alpha   90.00
_cell.angle_beta   90.00
_cell.angle_gamma   90.00
#
_symmetry.space_group_name_H-M   'P 1'
#
loop_
_entity.id
_entity.type
_entity.pdbx_description
1 polymer ?
#
loop_
_entity_poly.entity_id
_entity_poly.type
_entity_poly.pdbx_seq_one_letter_code
_entity_poly.pdbx_strand_id
1 'polypeptide(L)'
;MDYGSLKFLLANAAFLVAGVLFILALRGLSSQQTARRGNLYGIIGMVIAIVATLSLTAEYTQYVAFAAIGGGAIIGAVMAARVGMTQMPELVALLHSFV
;
A
#
# COMPACT_ATOMS: atom_id res chain seq x y z
N MET A 1 -19.71 -21.91 14.17
CA MET A 1 -18.40 -21.38 13.72
C MET A 1 -18.56 -19.88 13.57
N ASP A 2 -17.96 -19.09 14.46
CA ASP A 2 -18.05 -17.63 14.42
C ASP A 2 -17.40 -17.07 13.17
N TYR A 3 -18.19 -16.42 12.31
CA TYR A 3 -17.67 -15.75 11.11
C TYR A 3 -16.59 -14.70 11.44
N GLY A 4 -16.58 -14.15 12.66
CA GLY A 4 -15.56 -13.21 13.13
C GLY A 4 -14.16 -13.84 13.27
N SER A 5 -14.05 -15.07 13.75
CA SER A 5 -12.73 -15.72 13.95
C SER A 5 -12.10 -16.12 12.62
N LEU A 6 -12.90 -16.58 11.65
CA LEU A 6 -12.43 -16.89 10.31
C LEU A 6 -11.91 -15.64 9.59
N LYS A 7 -12.64 -14.52 9.65
CA LYS A 7 -12.21 -13.25 9.07
C LYS A 7 -10.88 -12.77 9.66
N PHE A 8 -10.72 -12.88 10.98
CA PHE A 8 -9.50 -12.50 11.67
C PHE A 8 -8.29 -13.36 11.24
N LEU A 9 -8.47 -14.68 11.14
CA LEU A 9 -7.42 -15.59 10.67
C LEU A 9 -6.99 -15.28 9.23
N LEU A 10 -7.97 -15.06 8.34
CA LEU A 10 -7.69 -14.72 6.94
C LEU A 10 -6.96 -13.38 6.80
N ALA A 11 -7.36 -12.37 7.59
CA ALA A 11 -6.70 -11.07 7.58
C ALA A 11 -5.26 -11.16 8.10
N ASN A 12 -5.01 -11.91 9.17
CA ASN A 12 -3.65 -12.12 9.68
C ASN A 12 -2.77 -12.88 8.68
N ALA A 13 -3.30 -13.91 8.03
CA ALA A 13 -2.60 -14.60 6.95
C ALA A 13 -2.29 -13.63 5.79
N ALA A 14 -3.23 -12.77 5.41
CA ALA A 14 -3.02 -11.75 4.39
C ALA A 14 -1.93 -10.73 4.80
N PHE A 15 -1.87 -10.31 6.06
CA PHE A 15 -0.79 -9.44 6.55
C PHE A 15 0.58 -10.13 6.52
N LEU A 16 0.66 -11.43 6.85
CA LEU A 16 1.90 -12.19 6.70
C LEU A 16 2.35 -12.25 5.23
N VAL A 17 1.43 -12.53 4.32
CA VAL A 17 1.71 -12.55 2.87
C VAL A 17 2.15 -11.16 2.38
N ALA A 18 1.46 -10.09 2.80
CA ALA A 18 1.83 -8.72 2.46
C ALA A 18 3.23 -8.35 3.00
N GLY A 19 3.55 -8.74 4.22
CA GLY A 19 4.88 -8.56 4.82
C GLY A 19 5.99 -9.25 4.01
N VAL A 20 5.78 -10.50 3.59
CA VAL A 20 6.72 -11.22 2.72
C VAL A 20 6.89 -10.50 1.38
N LEU A 21 5.81 -10.01 0.78
CA LEU A 21 5.86 -9.24 -0.47
C LEU A 21 6.64 -7.92 -0.30
N PHE A 22 6.52 -7.22 0.83
CA PHE A 22 7.32 -6.02 1.09
C PHE A 22 8.82 -6.34 1.25
N ILE A 23 9.17 -7.45 1.89
CA ILE A 23 10.57 -7.91 1.97
C ILE A 23 11.11 -8.18 0.56
N LEU A 24 10.34 -8.86 -0.29
CA LEU A 24 10.71 -9.12 -1.69
C LEU A 24 10.77 -7.83 -2.53
N ALA A 25 9.93 -6.85 -2.24
CA ALA A 25 9.94 -5.54 -2.89
C ALA A 25 11.24 -4.77 -2.60
N LEU A 26 11.63 -4.68 -1.32
CA LEU A 26 12.89 -4.05 -0.89
C LEU A 26 14.10 -4.76 -1.49
N ARG A 27 14.09 -6.10 -1.51
CA ARG A 27 15.14 -6.90 -2.16
C ARG A 27 15.19 -6.66 -3.67
N GLY A 28 14.05 -6.48 -4.32
CA GLY A 28 13.98 -6.23 -5.76
C GLY A 28 14.46 -4.83 -6.15
N LEU A 29 14.23 -3.83 -5.29
CA LEU A 29 14.64 -2.44 -5.50
C LEU A 29 16.15 -2.19 -5.38
N SER A 30 16.90 -3.09 -4.72
CA SER A 30 18.35 -2.93 -4.53
C SER A 30 19.19 -3.19 -5.79
N SER A 31 18.59 -3.76 -6.84
CA SER A 31 19.23 -3.97 -8.15
C SER A 31 18.39 -3.37 -9.27
N GLN A 32 19.02 -2.61 -10.16
CA GLN A 32 18.36 -1.97 -11.31
C GLN A 32 17.69 -3.00 -12.24
N GLN A 33 18.27 -4.20 -12.37
CA GLN A 33 17.73 -5.28 -13.20
C GLN A 33 16.41 -5.82 -12.65
N THR A 34 16.23 -5.83 -11.32
CA THR A 34 15.04 -6.35 -10.65
C THR A 34 14.08 -5.26 -10.15
N ALA A 35 14.45 -3.98 -10.25
CA ALA A 35 13.71 -2.86 -9.67
C ALA A 35 12.23 -2.82 -10.11
N ARG A 36 11.94 -3.08 -11.39
CA ARG A 36 10.54 -3.13 -11.89
C ARG A 36 9.71 -4.22 -11.22
N ARG A 37 10.30 -5.41 -11.02
CA ARG A 37 9.64 -6.53 -10.32
C ARG A 37 9.49 -6.25 -8.83
N GLY A 38 10.51 -5.65 -8.21
CA GLY A 38 10.46 -5.21 -6.81
C GLY A 38 9.31 -4.24 -6.56
N ASN A 39 9.16 -3.23 -7.41
CA ASN A 39 8.06 -2.27 -7.32
C ASN A 39 6.68 -2.96 -7.45
N LEU A 40 6.54 -3.93 -8.36
CA LEU A 40 5.30 -4.69 -8.52
C LEU A 40 4.93 -5.47 -7.25
N TYR A 41 5.89 -6.14 -6.60
CA TYR A 41 5.65 -6.83 -5.33
C TYR A 41 5.18 -5.86 -4.24
N GLY A 42 5.75 -4.67 -4.18
CA GLY A 42 5.33 -3.62 -3.24
C GLY A 42 3.88 -3.17 -3.47
N ILE A 43 3.49 -2.94 -4.73
CA ILE A 43 2.12 -2.57 -5.09
C ILE A 43 1.14 -3.67 -4.69
N ILE A 44 1.43 -4.94 -5.03
CA ILE A 44 0.56 -6.07 -4.68
C ILE A 44 0.45 -6.21 -3.15
N GLY A 45 1.57 -6.11 -2.43
CA GLY A 45 1.60 -6.17 -0.97
C GLY A 45 0.74 -5.09 -0.32
N MET A 46 0.84 -3.85 -0.81
CA MET A 46 0.02 -2.74 -0.32
C MET A 46 -1.47 -2.94 -0.57
N VAL A 47 -1.86 -3.42 -1.77
CA VAL A 47 -3.27 -3.70 -2.09
C VAL A 47 -3.84 -4.78 -1.16
N ILE A 48 -3.10 -5.87 -0.93
CA ILE A 48 -3.52 -6.94 0.00
C ILE A 48 -3.72 -6.39 1.42
N ALA A 49 -2.78 -5.57 1.91
CA ALA A 49 -2.84 -5.00 3.25
C ALA A 49 -4.05 -4.05 3.43
N ILE A 50 -4.36 -3.23 2.41
CA ILE A 50 -5.55 -2.35 2.43
C ILE A 50 -6.83 -3.19 2.47
N VAL A 51 -6.96 -4.19 1.58
CA VAL A 51 -8.16 -5.04 1.52
C VAL A 51 -8.38 -5.81 2.82
N ALA A 52 -7.30 -6.35 3.42
CA ALA A 52 -7.36 -7.04 4.70
C ALA A 52 -7.82 -6.09 5.83
N THR A 53 -7.27 -4.88 5.89
CA THR A 53 -7.66 -3.85 6.88
C THR A 53 -9.13 -3.44 6.72
N LEU A 54 -9.57 -3.18 5.48
CA LEU A 54 -10.96 -2.81 5.21
C LEU A 54 -11.94 -3.95 5.58
N SER A 55 -11.55 -5.20 5.40
CA SER A 55 -12.38 -6.37 5.75
C SER A 55 -12.59 -6.57 7.25
N LEU A 56 -11.72 -5.98 8.08
CA LEU A 56 -11.81 -5.99 9.55
C LEU A 56 -12.47 -4.72 10.11
N THR A 57 -12.67 -3.70 9.27
CA THR A 57 -13.23 -2.41 9.68
C THR A 57 -14.76 -2.47 9.76
N ALA A 58 -15.35 -1.74 10.71
CA ALA A 58 -16.81 -1.64 10.81
C ALA A 58 -17.40 -0.95 9.56
N GLU A 59 -18.61 -1.34 9.15
CA GLU A 59 -19.21 -0.95 7.86
C GLU A 59 -19.22 0.58 7.62
N TYR A 60 -19.65 1.37 8.61
CA TYR A 60 -19.67 2.84 8.47
C TYR A 60 -18.27 3.43 8.27
N THR A 61 -17.29 2.94 9.04
CA THR A 61 -15.90 3.39 8.96
C THR A 61 -15.23 2.94 7.67
N GLN A 62 -15.65 1.80 7.10
CA GLN A 62 -15.09 1.25 5.86
C GLN A 62 -15.29 2.20 4.67
N TYR A 63 -16.48 2.79 4.51
CA TYR A 63 -16.75 3.71 3.41
C TYR A 63 -15.93 5.00 3.51
N VAL A 64 -15.83 5.55 4.72
CA VAL A 64 -15.03 6.75 4.99
C VAL A 64 -13.54 6.48 4.76
N ALA A 65 -13.03 5.35 5.25
CA ALA A 65 -11.65 4.94 5.03
C ALA A 65 -11.35 4.75 3.54
N PHE A 66 -12.23 4.07 2.80
CA PHE A 66 -12.07 3.86 1.37
C PHE A 66 -12.06 5.19 0.59
N ALA A 67 -12.96 6.11 0.93
CA ALA A 67 -13.01 7.44 0.31
C ALA A 67 -11.74 8.26 0.61
N ALA A 68 -11.25 8.22 1.85
CA ALA A 68 -10.03 8.92 2.26
C ALA A 68 -8.78 8.34 1.56
N ILE A 69 -8.64 7.02 1.53
CA ILE A 69 -7.54 6.32 0.84
C ILE A 69 -7.60 6.64 -0.66
N GLY A 70 -8.77 6.56 -1.27
CA GLY A 70 -8.96 6.87 -2.70
C GLY A 70 -8.61 8.32 -3.03
N GLY A 71 -9.07 9.28 -2.22
CA GLY A 71 -8.76 10.70 -2.38
C GLY A 71 -7.25 10.98 -2.28
N GLY A 72 -6.59 10.45 -1.23
CA GLY A 72 -5.15 10.58 -1.06
C GLY A 72 -4.35 9.93 -2.19
N ALA A 73 -4.75 8.73 -2.63
CA ALA A 73 -4.11 8.03 -3.73
C ALA A 73 -4.20 8.79 -5.06
N ILE A 74 -5.36 9.38 -5.37
CA ILE A 74 -5.55 10.18 -6.59
C ILE A 74 -4.68 11.44 -6.54
N ILE A 75 -4.72 12.18 -5.42
CA ILE A 75 -3.92 13.40 -5.26
C ILE A 75 -2.42 13.08 -5.38
N GLY A 76 -1.96 12.05 -4.67
CA GLY A 76 -0.57 11.60 -4.72
C GLY A 76 -0.13 11.17 -6.12
N ALA A 77 -0.97 10.40 -6.84
CA ALA A 77 -0.67 9.95 -8.20
C ALA A 77 -0.59 11.12 -9.19
N VAL A 78 -1.51 12.08 -9.10
CA VAL A 78 -1.52 13.26 -9.98
C VAL A 78 -0.29 14.14 -9.71
N MET A 79 0.08 14.35 -8.44
CA MET A 79 1.29 15.11 -8.10
C MET A 79 2.54 14.39 -8.61
N ALA A 80 2.66 13.08 -8.36
CA ALA A 80 3.82 12.29 -8.81
C ALA A 80 3.97 12.26 -10.33
N ALA A 81 2.87 12.26 -11.09
CA ALA A 81 2.91 12.27 -12.56
C ALA A 81 3.29 13.64 -13.17
N ARG A 82 3.13 14.74 -12.43
CA ARG A 82 3.34 16.11 -12.93
C ARG A 82 4.72 16.70 -12.58
N VAL A 83 5.43 16.13 -11.61
CA VAL A 83 6.73 16.64 -11.16
C VAL A 83 7.86 16.24 -12.10
N GLY A 84 8.75 17.18 -12.40
CA GLY A 84 9.94 16.92 -13.22
C GLY A 84 10.97 16.04 -12.50
N MET A 85 11.75 15.27 -13.25
CA MET A 85 12.79 14.37 -12.70
C MET A 85 13.84 15.11 -11.86
N THR A 86 14.02 16.42 -12.06
CA THR A 86 14.96 17.28 -11.31
C THR A 86 14.45 17.62 -9.90
N GLN A 87 13.14 17.60 -9.68
CA GLN A 87 12.48 17.95 -8.42
C GLN A 87 12.02 16.70 -7.64
N MET A 88 12.48 15.50 -8.05
CA MET A 88 12.19 14.26 -7.33
C MET A 88 12.56 14.33 -5.84
N PRO A 89 13.70 14.91 -5.41
CA PRO A 89 14.02 15.04 -3.98
C PRO A 89 12.98 15.85 -3.20
N GLU A 90 12.48 16.95 -3.77
CA GLU A 90 11.49 17.84 -3.11
C GLU A 90 10.14 17.15 -2.97
N LEU A 91 9.67 16.47 -4.02
CA LEU A 91 8.43 15.69 -3.97
C LEU A 91 8.52 14.59 -2.90
N VAL A 92 9.64 13.86 -2.83
CA VAL A 92 9.83 12.82 -1.81
C VAL A 92 9.83 13.41 -0.40
N ALA A 93 10.45 14.56 -0.18
CA ALA A 93 10.45 15.26 1.11
C ALA A 93 9.03 15.68 1.54
N LEU A 94 8.24 16.22 0.60
CA LEU A 94 6.84 16.56 0.86
C LEU A 94 6.02 15.32 1.23
N LEU A 95 6.16 14.22 0.48
CA LEU A 95 5.43 12.97 0.77
C LEU A 95 5.82 12.37 2.13
N HIS A 96 7.08 12.49 2.53
CA HIS A 96 7.55 12.04 3.84
C HIS A 96 7.06 12.94 4.99
N SER A 97 6.64 14.18 4.74
CA SER A 97 6.06 15.04 5.79
C SER A 97 4.65 14.60 6.24
N PHE A 98 4.00 13.71 5.47
CA PHE A 98 2.69 13.15 5.76
C PHE A 98 2.73 11.81 6.51
N VAL A 99 3.92 11.19 6.67
CA VAL A 99 4.10 9.93 7.41
C VAL A 99 4.68 10.19 8.79
#